data_AF-A0AAV9SCW0-F1
#
_entry.id   AF-A0AAV9SCW0-F1
#
_cell.length_a   1.000
_cell.length_b   1.000
_cell.length_c   1.000
_cell.angle_alpha   90.00
_cell.angle_beta   90.00
_cell.angle_gamma   90.00
#
_symmetry.space_group_name_H-M   'P 1'
#
loop_
_entity.id
_entity.type
_entity.pdbx_description
1 polymer ?
#
loop_
_entity_poly.entity_id
_entity_poly.type
_entity_poly.pdbx_seq_one_letter_code
_entity_poly.pdbx_strand_id
1 'polypeptide(L)'
;MPEYALEGADEKEAIEAVSVGAILSDYQRVRVENVCLRLGLQPLAYLWRRDQESLLSEMIKSDLYAILIKVAAFAAVLRLAPAAKN
;
A
#
# COMPACT_ATOMS: atom_id res chain seq x y z
N MET A 1 16.52 -42.98 8.60
CA MET A 1 16.25 -41.94 7.59
C MET A 1 14.74 -41.73 7.55
N PRO A 2 14.20 -40.57 7.95
CA PRO A 2 12.80 -40.25 7.67
C PRO A 2 12.69 -39.58 6.29
N GLU A 3 11.98 -40.28 5.40
CA GLU A 3 10.93 -39.77 4.52
C GLU A 3 10.96 -38.28 4.14
N TYR A 4 11.67 -37.96 3.04
CA TYR A 4 11.46 -36.76 2.25
C TYR A 4 10.33 -37.04 1.23
N ALA A 5 9.09 -37.08 1.69
CA ALA A 5 7.92 -37.03 0.81
C ALA A 5 7.59 -35.54 0.58
N LEU A 6 8.10 -35.00 -0.52
CA LEU A 6 7.60 -33.74 -1.08
C LEU A 6 6.25 -34.03 -1.73
N GLU A 7 5.20 -34.07 -0.92
CA GLU A 7 3.83 -34.23 -1.39
C GLU A 7 2.99 -33.10 -0.81
N GLY A 8 2.46 -32.24 -1.68
CA GLY A 8 1.48 -31.21 -1.30
C GLY A 8 1.88 -29.78 -1.62
N ALA A 9 2.17 -29.48 -2.89
CA ALA A 9 2.10 -28.10 -3.38
C ALA A 9 1.10 -28.03 -4.53
N ASP A 10 -0.18 -28.23 -4.22
CA ASP A 10 -1.27 -27.85 -5.12
C ASP A 10 -2.50 -27.34 -4.37
N GLU A 11 -2.27 -26.72 -3.21
CA GLU A 11 -3.27 -25.89 -2.53
C GLU A 11 -2.90 -24.43 -2.79
N LYS A 12 -3.68 -23.74 -3.63
CA LYS A 12 -3.62 -22.28 -3.69
C LYS A 12 -3.80 -21.77 -2.27
N GLU A 13 -2.76 -21.16 -1.69
CA GLU A 13 -2.82 -20.55 -0.36
C GLU A 13 -4.09 -19.72 -0.25
N ALA A 14 -4.93 -20.05 0.74
CA ALA A 14 -6.17 -19.35 0.95
C ALA A 14 -5.85 -17.89 1.31
N ILE A 15 -6.26 -16.97 0.44
CA ILE A 15 -6.12 -15.53 0.70
C ILE A 15 -7.22 -15.12 1.67
N GLU A 16 -6.85 -14.50 2.79
CA GLU A 16 -7.80 -14.10 3.85
C GLU A 16 -8.09 -12.60 3.86
N ALA A 17 -7.19 -11.78 3.30
CA ALA A 17 -7.24 -10.33 3.42
C ALA A 17 -6.61 -9.60 2.24
N VAL A 18 -6.99 -8.33 2.06
CA VAL A 18 -6.42 -7.42 1.06
C VAL A 18 -6.02 -6.12 1.74
N SER A 19 -4.74 -5.75 1.64
CA SER A 19 -4.25 -4.45 2.09
C SER A 19 -4.49 -3.37 1.03
N VAL A 20 -4.93 -2.19 1.46
CA VAL A 20 -5.20 -1.04 0.58
C VAL A 20 -4.39 0.19 1.02
N GLY A 21 -3.74 0.83 0.05
CA GLY A 21 -2.97 2.07 0.24
C GLY A 21 -3.81 3.35 0.25
N ALA A 22 -5.09 3.29 0.61
CA ALA A 22 -5.94 4.48 0.70
C ALA A 22 -5.52 5.32 1.91
N ILE A 23 -5.10 6.56 1.67
CA ILE A 23 -4.63 7.48 2.74
C ILE A 23 -5.79 8.36 3.23
N LEU A 24 -6.29 9.29 2.40
CA LEU A 24 -7.41 10.18 2.81
C LEU A 24 -8.72 9.87 2.07
N SER A 25 -8.64 9.17 0.94
CA SER A 25 -9.80 8.95 0.07
C SER A 25 -10.75 7.88 0.62
N ASP A 26 -11.95 8.29 1.02
CA ASP A 26 -13.04 7.37 1.38
C ASP A 26 -13.48 6.53 0.18
N TYR A 27 -13.53 7.13 -1.02
CA TYR A 27 -13.93 6.42 -2.24
C TYR A 27 -13.02 5.23 -2.54
N GLN A 28 -11.71 5.40 -2.43
CA GLN A 28 -10.75 4.31 -2.66
C GLN A 28 -10.92 3.18 -1.64
N ARG A 29 -11.07 3.51 -0.35
CA ARG A 29 -11.30 2.52 0.71
C ARG A 29 -12.58 1.73 0.47
N VAL A 30 -13.70 2.43 0.28
CA VAL A 30 -15.03 1.82 0.09
C VAL A 30 -15.07 0.94 -1.17
N ARG A 31 -14.38 1.36 -2.25
CA ARG A 31 -14.31 0.57 -3.48
C ARG A 31 -13.64 -0.79 -3.24
N VAL A 32 -12.52 -0.81 -2.51
CA VAL A 32 -11.83 -2.06 -2.18
C VAL A 32 -12.63 -2.90 -1.19
N GLU A 33 -13.20 -2.28 -0.17
CA GLU A 33 -14.08 -2.94 0.81
C GLU A 33 -15.26 -3.65 0.13
N ASN A 34 -15.93 -3.00 -0.82
CA ASN A 34 -17.02 -3.61 -1.58
C ASN A 34 -16.59 -4.87 -2.36
N VAL A 35 -15.35 -4.92 -2.85
CA VAL A 35 -14.81 -6.12 -3.52
C VAL A 35 -14.53 -7.21 -2.49
N CYS A 36 -13.86 -6.85 -1.40
CA CYS A 36 -13.50 -7.78 -0.33
C CYS A 36 -14.74 -8.44 0.29
N LEU A 37 -15.80 -7.67 0.54
CA LEU A 37 -17.08 -8.17 1.05
C LEU A 37 -17.70 -9.27 0.16
N ARG A 38 -17.64 -9.12 -1.17
CA ARG A 38 -18.17 -10.15 -2.10
C ARG A 38 -17.33 -11.41 -2.17
N LEU A 39 -16.05 -11.30 -1.82
CA LEU A 39 -15.08 -12.40 -1.87
C LEU A 39 -14.86 -13.03 -0.49
N GLY A 40 -15.50 -12.51 0.57
CA GLY A 40 -15.27 -12.97 1.94
C GLY A 40 -13.88 -12.62 2.48
N LEU A 41 -13.22 -11.61 1.92
CA LEU A 41 -11.88 -11.16 2.32
C LEU A 41 -11.95 -10.00 3.31
N GLN A 42 -10.97 -9.90 4.19
CA GLN A 42 -10.83 -8.76 5.11
C GLN A 42 -10.08 -7.59 4.44
N PRO A 43 -10.68 -6.39 4.28
CA PRO A 43 -9.96 -5.21 3.83
C PRO A 43 -9.12 -4.59 4.97
N LEU A 44 -7.83 -4.31 4.70
CA LEU A 44 -6.91 -3.70 5.65
C LEU A 44 -6.50 -2.30 5.19
N ALA A 45 -7.04 -1.26 5.82
CA ALA A 45 -6.84 0.14 5.43
C ALA A 45 -6.05 0.92 6.49
N TYR A 46 -4.83 0.46 6.82
CA TYR A 46 -4.02 0.98 7.95
C TYR A 46 -3.67 2.47 7.86
N LEU A 47 -3.58 3.02 6.65
CA LEU A 47 -3.19 4.42 6.43
C LEU A 47 -4.39 5.38 6.38
N TRP A 48 -5.62 4.83 6.36
CA TRP A 48 -6.81 5.63 6.11
C TRP A 48 -7.10 6.59 7.26
N ARG A 49 -7.27 7.87 6.92
CA ARG A 49 -7.56 8.99 7.85
C ARG A 49 -6.55 9.14 8.99
N ARG A 50 -5.33 8.60 8.85
CA ARG A 50 -4.22 8.97 9.73
C ARG A 50 -3.91 10.48 9.57
N ASP A 51 -3.33 11.07 10.59
CA ASP A 51 -2.79 12.43 10.50
C ASP A 51 -1.76 12.51 9.36
N GLN A 52 -1.95 13.47 8.45
CA GLN A 52 -1.21 13.52 7.19
C GLN A 52 0.25 13.95 7.39
N GLU A 53 0.51 14.85 8.33
CA GLU A 53 1.84 15.35 8.63
C GLU A 53 2.70 14.29 9.33
N SER A 54 2.14 13.62 10.34
CA SER A 54 2.79 12.48 11.01
C SER A 54 3.07 11.35 10.03
N LEU A 55 2.09 11.00 9.19
CA LEU A 55 2.23 9.92 8.22
C LEU A 55 3.35 10.21 7.21
N LEU A 56 3.39 11.41 6.64
CA LEU A 56 4.45 11.81 5.71
C LEU A 56 5.83 11.79 6.39
N SER A 57 5.90 12.26 7.64
CA SER A 57 7.13 12.24 8.44
C SER A 57 7.62 10.81 8.69
N GLU A 58 6.72 9.87 8.96
CA GLU A 58 7.05 8.45 9.11
C GLU A 58 7.54 7.82 7.79
N MET A 59 6.92 8.16 6.66
CA MET A 59 7.39 7.71 5.33
C MET A 59 8.81 8.18 5.04
N ILE A 60 9.13 9.44 5.37
CA ILE A 60 10.49 10.00 5.24
C ILE A 60 11.46 9.26 6.17
N LYS A 61 11.09 9.08 7.45
CA LYS A 61 11.91 8.36 8.44
C LYS A 61 12.15 6.89 8.10
N SER A 62 11.28 6.29 7.29
CA SER A 62 11.40 4.90 6.84
C SER A 62 12.28 4.76 5.59
N ASP A 63 12.94 5.83 5.16
CA ASP A 63 13.75 5.88 3.92
C ASP A 63 12.98 5.39 2.68
N LEU A 64 11.68 5.71 2.61
CA LEU A 64 10.84 5.31 1.49
C LEU A 64 11.33 5.99 0.20
N TYR A 65 11.77 5.19 -0.75
CA TYR A 65 12.16 5.68 -2.07
C TYR A 65 10.94 6.08 -2.90
N ALA A 66 10.66 7.38 -2.96
CA ALA A 66 9.56 7.96 -3.72
C ALA A 66 10.04 8.86 -4.86
N ILE A 67 9.40 8.77 -6.02
CA ILE A 67 9.62 9.65 -7.16
C ILE A 67 8.34 10.42 -7.45
N LEU A 68 8.41 11.76 -7.49
CA LEU A 68 7.28 12.60 -7.88
C LEU A 68 7.12 12.59 -9.41
N ILE A 69 6.05 11.95 -9.90
CA ILE A 69 5.77 11.79 -11.33
C ILE A 69 4.77 12.82 -11.86
N LYS A 70 3.81 13.27 -11.04
CA LYS A 70 2.74 14.19 -11.44
C LYS A 70 2.24 15.01 -10.26
N VAL A 71 1.86 16.26 -10.53
CA VAL A 71 1.16 17.12 -9.56
C VAL A 71 -0.11 17.67 -10.21
N ALA A 72 -1.20 17.65 -9.45
CA ALA A 72 -2.51 18.18 -9.84
C ALA A 72 -3.08 19.01 -8.68
N ALA A 73 -2.33 20.03 -8.28
CA ALA A 73 -2.70 20.96 -7.22
C ALA A 73 -2.41 22.39 -7.69
N PHE A 74 -3.24 23.33 -7.25
CA PHE A 74 -3.04 24.74 -7.57
C PHE A 74 -1.70 25.24 -7.00
N ALA A 75 -0.99 26.06 -7.77
CA ALA A 75 0.31 26.65 -7.42
C ALA A 75 1.48 25.67 -7.16
N ALA A 76 1.33 24.38 -7.47
CA ALA A 76 2.42 23.43 -7.35
C ALA A 76 3.26 23.35 -8.63
N VAL A 77 4.58 23.52 -8.51
CA VAL A 77 5.54 23.36 -9.62
C VAL A 77 6.45 22.18 -9.31
N LEU A 78 6.52 21.21 -10.23
CA LEU A 78 7.48 20.12 -10.14
C LEU A 78 8.86 20.65 -10.52
N ARG A 79 9.76 20.73 -9.54
CA ARG A 79 11.20 20.90 -9.78
C ARG A 79 11.89 19.61 -9.39
N LEU A 80 12.57 18.99 -10.33
CA LEU A 80 13.53 17.95 -10.01
C LEU A 80 14.74 18.64 -9.38
N ALA A 81 15.02 18.35 -8.12
CA ALA A 81 16.32 18.67 -7.56
C ALA A 81 17.37 17.87 -8.35
N PRO A 82 18.54 18.46 -8.66
CA PRO A 82 19.65 17.68 -9.20
C PRO A 82 19.92 16.53 -8.22
N ALA A 83 20.09 15.31 -8.75
CA ALA A 83 20.38 14.14 -7.95
C ALA A 83 21.51 14.48 -6.97
N ALA A 84 21.21 14.40 -5.66
CA ALA A 84 22.25 14.47 -4.65
C ALA A 84 23.21 13.32 -4.96
N LYS A 85 24.42 13.66 -5.41
CA LYS A 85 25.50 12.69 -5.53
C LYS A 85 25.83 12.27 -4.11
N ASN A 86 25.47 11.03 -3.79
CA ASN A 86 26.08 10.32 -2.66
C ASN A 86 27.58 10.17 -2.91
#